data_AF-A0A392MYN0-F1
#
_entry.id   AF-A0A392MYN0-F1
#
_cell.length_a   1.000
_cell.length_b   1.000
_cell.length_c   1.000
_cell.angle_alpha   90.00
_cell.angle_beta   90.00
_cell.angle_gamma   90.00
#
_symmetry.space_group_name_H-M   'P 1'
#
loop_
_entity.id
_entity.type
_entity.pdbx_description
1 polymer ?
#
loop_
_entity_poly.entity_id
_entity_poly.type
_entity_poly.pdbx_seq_one_letter_code
_entity_poly.pdbx_strand_id
1 'polypeptide(L)'
;VERALDVVEKLIRASPDELKHAARDLTRTLVQVRCCDIALEGEEDSTEDKRQRALIALAVTCPIESLDTLHNLLYSPNVDISQRIMILDVMTEAAQELAESKITKPKHKTSSLVSVVSDTRPWFLPSSTGTPGAGSWKEISGTGTFLNWSNSFERELPSKPNQVKKGKTRRWSLRSPSAQQNLMECSHNKFPMYAAAFMLPAMEGYDKKRHGVDLLGRDFIVLGKLIYMLGVCMKSAAMHPEASVLAPSLLDMLRSREVCHHQEAYVRRAVLFAAACILVALHPAYVSSALLEGNVEISNGLEWIRTYALDVADSDTDKEC
;
A
#
# COMPACT_ATOMS: atom_id res chain seq x y z
N VAL A 1 -7.84 -6.86 -31.37
CA VAL A 1 -7.53 -7.06 -29.94
C VAL A 1 -6.37 -6.17 -29.54
N GLU A 2 -5.23 -6.22 -30.23
CA GLU A 2 -4.03 -5.38 -30.00
C GLU A 2 -4.34 -3.88 -29.87
N ARG A 3 -5.00 -3.28 -30.87
CA ARG A 3 -5.40 -1.85 -30.80
C ARG A 3 -6.27 -1.49 -29.59
N ALA A 4 -7.02 -2.44 -29.03
CA ALA A 4 -7.78 -2.21 -27.81
C ALA A 4 -6.88 -2.26 -26.57
N LEU A 5 -5.87 -3.15 -26.55
CA LEU A 5 -4.88 -3.24 -25.48
C LEU A 5 -4.01 -1.96 -25.39
N ASP A 6 -3.75 -1.28 -26.50
CA ASP A 6 -3.01 -0.01 -26.51
C ASP A 6 -3.71 1.14 -25.77
N VAL A 7 -5.04 1.07 -25.68
CA VAL A 7 -5.88 2.17 -25.17
C VAL A 7 -6.53 1.82 -23.83
N VAL A 8 -6.78 0.54 -23.56
CA VAL A 8 -7.56 0.10 -22.40
C VAL A 8 -6.96 0.59 -21.08
N GLU A 9 -5.63 0.50 -20.91
CA GLU A 9 -4.93 0.97 -19.72
C GLU A 9 -5.21 2.46 -19.44
N LYS A 10 -5.12 3.29 -20.49
CA LYS A 10 -5.35 4.74 -20.41
C LYS A 10 -6.81 5.05 -20.10
N LEU A 11 -7.74 4.31 -20.70
CA LEU A 11 -9.17 4.48 -20.47
C LEU A 11 -9.54 4.13 -19.03
N ILE A 12 -9.00 3.03 -18.50
CA ILE A 12 -9.25 2.60 -17.12
C ILE A 12 -8.85 3.69 -16.13
N ARG A 13 -7.65 4.26 -16.30
CA ARG A 13 -7.15 5.32 -15.42
C ARG A 13 -7.83 6.68 -15.62
N ALA A 14 -8.42 6.92 -16.80
CA ALA A 14 -9.09 8.19 -17.11
C ALA A 14 -10.49 8.31 -16.51
N SER A 15 -11.26 7.22 -16.48
CA SER A 15 -12.66 7.21 -16.01
C SER A 15 -12.97 6.05 -15.06
N PRO A 16 -12.43 6.09 -13.81
CA PRO A 16 -12.60 5.01 -12.83
C PRO A 16 -14.07 4.81 -12.38
N ASP A 17 -14.86 5.88 -12.34
CA ASP A 17 -16.22 5.85 -11.80
C ASP A 17 -17.20 5.03 -12.65
N GLU A 18 -16.93 4.94 -13.96
CA GLU A 18 -17.77 4.21 -14.93
C GLU A 18 -17.50 2.69 -14.92
N LEU A 19 -16.39 2.25 -14.32
CA LEU A 19 -15.94 0.86 -14.39
C LEU A 19 -16.65 -0.08 -13.42
N LYS A 20 -17.39 0.41 -12.42
CA LYS A 20 -17.95 -0.43 -11.34
C LYS A 20 -18.73 -1.66 -11.84
N HIS A 21 -19.46 -1.52 -12.94
CA HIS A 21 -20.26 -2.60 -13.52
C HIS A 21 -19.54 -3.42 -14.59
N ALA A 22 -18.49 -2.86 -15.21
CA ALA A 22 -17.76 -3.50 -16.30
C ALA A 22 -16.44 -4.15 -15.84
N ALA A 23 -15.91 -3.77 -14.67
CA ALA A 23 -14.60 -4.19 -14.19
C ALA A 23 -14.46 -5.71 -14.09
N ARG A 24 -15.48 -6.41 -13.60
CA ARG A 24 -15.46 -7.88 -13.48
C ARG A 24 -15.32 -8.57 -14.83
N ASP A 25 -16.15 -8.17 -15.79
CA ASP A 25 -16.15 -8.77 -17.12
C ASP A 25 -14.92 -8.38 -17.93
N LEU A 26 -14.44 -7.14 -17.76
CA LEU A 26 -13.20 -6.68 -18.38
C LEU A 26 -11.99 -7.42 -17.83
N THR A 27 -11.88 -7.60 -16.51
CA THR A 27 -10.81 -8.39 -15.87
C THR A 27 -10.84 -9.84 -16.38
N ARG A 28 -12.02 -10.48 -16.41
CA ARG A 28 -12.16 -11.86 -16.94
C ARG A 28 -11.71 -11.95 -18.39
N THR A 29 -12.14 -10.99 -19.21
CA THR A 29 -11.82 -10.95 -20.64
C THR A 29 -10.31 -10.77 -20.84
N LEU A 30 -9.69 -9.80 -20.15
CA LEU A 30 -8.26 -9.53 -20.26
C LEU A 30 -7.41 -10.72 -19.83
N VAL A 31 -7.79 -11.47 -18.79
CA VAL A 31 -7.06 -12.69 -18.40
C VAL A 31 -7.11 -13.77 -19.50
N GLN A 32 -8.25 -13.90 -20.18
CA GLN A 32 -8.49 -14.94 -21.20
C GLN A 32 -8.02 -14.55 -22.60
N VAL A 33 -7.76 -13.26 -22.85
CA VAL A 33 -7.23 -12.77 -24.11
C VAL A 33 -5.87 -13.42 -24.37
N ARG A 34 -5.78 -14.09 -25.52
CA ARG A 34 -4.51 -14.56 -26.09
C ARG A 34 -3.87 -13.41 -26.86
N CYS A 35 -2.65 -13.10 -26.48
CA CYS A 35 -1.79 -12.18 -27.20
C CYS A 35 -1.04 -12.94 -28.29
N CYS A 36 -0.92 -12.34 -29.47
CA CYS A 36 -0.10 -12.88 -30.54
C CYS A 36 1.10 -11.93 -30.69
N ASP A 37 2.31 -12.45 -30.51
CA ASP A 37 3.53 -11.68 -30.72
C ASP A 37 3.86 -11.60 -32.21
N ILE A 38 3.03 -10.89 -32.98
CA ILE A 38 3.48 -10.34 -34.27
C ILE A 38 4.13 -9.01 -33.91
N ALA A 39 5.36 -9.08 -33.41
CA ALA A 39 6.17 -7.90 -33.16
C ALA A 39 6.37 -7.18 -34.49
N LEU A 40 5.64 -6.09 -34.70
CA LEU A 40 5.97 -5.13 -35.74
C LEU A 40 7.29 -4.48 -35.32
N GLU A 41 8.31 -4.53 -36.18
CA GLU A 41 9.60 -3.89 -35.93
C GLU A 41 9.40 -2.44 -35.49
N GLY A 42 9.74 -2.14 -34.23
CA GLY A 42 9.67 -0.79 -33.66
C GLY A 42 8.70 -0.59 -32.48
N GLU A 43 7.91 -1.59 -32.07
CA GLU A 43 7.18 -1.51 -30.79
C GLU A 43 8.07 -1.93 -29.60
N GLU A 44 8.24 -1.03 -28.62
CA GLU A 44 9.07 -1.27 -27.42
C GLU A 44 8.40 -2.20 -26.39
N ASP A 45 7.06 -2.24 -26.33
CA ASP A 45 6.30 -3.01 -25.34
C ASP A 45 5.56 -4.18 -26.00
N SER A 46 5.69 -5.41 -25.45
CA SER A 46 4.93 -6.56 -25.94
C SER A 46 3.43 -6.37 -25.73
N THR A 47 2.63 -6.99 -26.58
CA THR A 47 1.17 -7.07 -26.40
C THR A 47 0.78 -7.75 -25.09
N GLU A 48 1.62 -8.67 -24.58
CA GLU A 48 1.47 -9.27 -23.25
C GLU A 48 1.69 -8.27 -22.12
N ASP A 49 2.71 -7.41 -22.24
CA ASP A 49 3.02 -6.37 -21.26
C ASP A 49 1.89 -5.33 -21.18
N LYS A 50 1.34 -4.93 -22.33
CA LYS A 50 0.17 -4.04 -22.40
C LYS A 50 -1.06 -4.66 -21.71
N ARG A 51 -1.29 -5.96 -21.91
CA ARG A 51 -2.36 -6.71 -21.22
C ARG A 51 -2.14 -6.72 -19.71
N GLN A 52 -0.91 -7.00 -19.25
CA GLN A 52 -0.59 -7.02 -17.83
C GLN A 52 -0.77 -5.64 -17.19
N ARG A 53 -0.27 -4.57 -17.82
CA ARG A 53 -0.46 -3.20 -17.33
C ARG A 53 -1.92 -2.78 -17.24
N ALA A 54 -2.75 -3.21 -18.20
CA ALA A 54 -4.19 -2.99 -18.15
C ALA A 54 -4.85 -3.69 -16.95
N LEU A 55 -4.47 -4.94 -16.68
CA LEU A 55 -4.96 -5.69 -15.52
C LEU A 55 -4.51 -5.06 -14.19
N ILE A 56 -3.26 -4.59 -14.11
CA ILE A 56 -2.75 -3.86 -12.94
C ILE A 56 -3.56 -2.58 -12.73
N ALA A 57 -3.77 -1.78 -13.79
CA ALA A 57 -4.57 -0.56 -13.73
C ALA A 57 -5.99 -0.82 -13.19
N LEU A 58 -6.63 -1.93 -13.59
CA LEU A 58 -7.93 -2.34 -13.05
C LEU A 58 -7.86 -2.73 -11.59
N ALA A 59 -6.88 -3.52 -11.19
CA ALA A 59 -6.70 -3.96 -9.81
C ALA A 59 -6.35 -2.80 -8.86
N VAL A 60 -5.75 -1.72 -9.35
CA VAL A 60 -5.47 -0.49 -8.58
C VAL A 60 -6.70 0.42 -8.53
N THR A 61 -7.45 0.52 -9.63
CA THR A 61 -8.56 1.46 -9.78
C THR A 61 -9.87 0.95 -9.19
N CYS A 62 -10.18 -0.33 -9.40
CA CYS A 62 -11.34 -1.04 -8.86
C CYS A 62 -10.86 -2.36 -8.19
N PRO A 63 -10.19 -2.29 -7.03
CA PRO A 63 -9.57 -3.46 -6.42
C PRO A 63 -10.58 -4.55 -6.09
N ILE A 64 -11.72 -4.20 -5.48
CA ILE A 64 -12.67 -5.18 -4.96
C ILE A 64 -13.26 -6.03 -6.09
N GLU A 65 -13.76 -5.40 -7.15
CA GLU A 65 -14.38 -6.08 -8.28
C GLU A 65 -13.38 -6.90 -9.10
N SER A 66 -12.16 -6.37 -9.27
CA SER A 66 -11.10 -7.04 -10.01
C SER A 66 -10.59 -8.26 -9.25
N LEU A 67 -10.30 -8.12 -7.96
CA LEU A 67 -9.80 -9.20 -7.10
C LEU A 67 -10.78 -10.35 -6.98
N ASP A 68 -12.08 -10.07 -6.81
CA ASP A 68 -13.11 -11.12 -6.80
C ASP A 68 -13.02 -11.99 -8.07
N THR A 69 -12.84 -11.36 -9.23
CA THR A 69 -12.69 -12.09 -10.50
C THR A 69 -11.36 -12.85 -10.57
N LEU A 70 -10.25 -12.22 -10.17
CA LEU A 70 -8.91 -12.82 -10.20
C LEU A 70 -8.80 -14.05 -9.29
N HIS A 71 -9.32 -13.97 -8.06
CA HIS A 71 -9.33 -15.09 -7.10
C HIS A 71 -10.14 -16.27 -7.61
N ASN A 72 -11.31 -16.01 -8.20
CA ASN A 72 -12.14 -17.04 -8.80
C ASN A 72 -11.42 -17.75 -9.97
N LEU A 73 -10.65 -17.00 -10.77
CA LEU A 73 -9.89 -17.55 -11.89
C LEU A 73 -8.62 -18.30 -11.45
N LEU A 74 -7.94 -17.84 -10.40
CA LEU A 74 -6.73 -18.46 -9.85
C LEU A 74 -6.96 -19.95 -9.52
N TYR A 75 -8.09 -20.26 -8.87
CA TYR A 75 -8.48 -21.61 -8.46
C TYR A 75 -9.46 -22.30 -9.42
N SER A 76 -9.69 -21.73 -10.61
CA SER A 76 -10.57 -22.29 -11.63
C SER A 76 -9.85 -23.35 -12.47
N PRO A 77 -10.53 -24.42 -12.92
CA PRO A 77 -9.95 -25.37 -13.88
C PRO A 77 -9.79 -24.79 -15.30
N ASN A 78 -10.40 -23.64 -15.60
CA ASN A 78 -10.51 -23.08 -16.95
C ASN A 78 -9.32 -22.20 -17.38
N VAL A 79 -8.26 -22.17 -16.57
CA VAL A 79 -7.11 -21.29 -16.70
C VAL A 79 -5.85 -22.17 -16.74
N ASP A 80 -4.82 -21.77 -17.48
CA ASP A 80 -3.54 -22.48 -17.53
C ASP A 80 -2.55 -21.97 -16.46
N ILE A 81 -1.37 -22.60 -16.36
CA ILE A 81 -0.36 -22.23 -15.36
C ILE A 81 0.18 -20.82 -15.63
N SER A 82 0.43 -20.47 -16.89
CA SER A 82 0.95 -19.15 -17.28
C SER A 82 0.00 -18.02 -16.91
N GLN A 83 -1.30 -18.20 -17.13
CA GLN A 83 -2.33 -17.26 -16.73
C GLN A 83 -2.45 -17.15 -15.20
N ARG A 84 -2.30 -18.25 -14.45
CA ARG A 84 -2.26 -18.18 -12.97
C ARG A 84 -1.07 -17.38 -12.48
N ILE A 85 0.11 -17.60 -13.07
CA ILE A 85 1.32 -16.84 -12.74
C ILE A 85 1.09 -15.36 -13.07
N MET A 86 0.53 -15.04 -14.24
CA MET A 86 0.18 -13.66 -14.61
C MET A 86 -0.81 -13.04 -13.63
N ILE A 87 -1.85 -13.76 -13.17
CA ILE A 87 -2.79 -13.26 -12.16
C ILE A 87 -2.04 -12.87 -10.88
N LEU A 88 -1.12 -13.73 -10.41
CA LEU A 88 -0.34 -13.49 -9.20
C LEU A 88 0.65 -12.33 -9.38
N ASP A 89 1.28 -12.21 -10.54
CA ASP A 89 2.18 -11.09 -10.87
C ASP A 89 1.40 -9.77 -10.95
N VAL A 90 0.21 -9.75 -11.59
CA VAL A 90 -0.70 -8.58 -11.60
C VAL A 90 -1.08 -8.17 -10.18
N MET A 91 -1.47 -9.13 -9.33
CA MET A 91 -1.82 -8.83 -7.94
C MET A 91 -0.63 -8.28 -7.15
N THR A 92 0.57 -8.81 -7.40
CA THR A 92 1.81 -8.37 -6.76
C THR A 92 2.13 -6.92 -7.13
N GLU A 93 2.13 -6.59 -8.42
CA GLU A 93 2.41 -5.25 -8.92
C GLU A 93 1.32 -4.25 -8.50
N ALA A 94 0.05 -4.64 -8.53
CA ALA A 94 -1.05 -3.79 -8.06
C ALA A 94 -0.94 -3.48 -6.55
N ALA A 95 -0.51 -4.45 -5.74
CA ALA A 95 -0.27 -4.23 -4.31
C ALA A 95 0.87 -3.23 -4.07
N GLN A 96 1.90 -3.22 -4.90
CA GLN A 96 2.99 -2.26 -4.84
C GLN A 96 2.56 -0.88 -5.33
N GLU A 97 1.84 -0.79 -6.46
CA GLU A 97 1.32 0.49 -7.00
C GLU A 97 0.37 1.18 -5.99
N LEU A 98 -0.47 0.40 -5.28
CA LEU A 98 -1.31 0.90 -4.20
C LEU A 98 -0.50 1.37 -2.98
N ALA A 99 0.63 0.73 -2.69
CA ALA A 99 1.50 1.11 -1.58
C ALA A 99 2.30 2.38 -1.85
N GLU A 100 2.79 2.53 -3.08
CA GLU A 100 3.59 3.66 -3.53
C GLU A 100 2.74 4.83 -4.05
N SER A 101 1.44 4.82 -3.80
CA SER A 101 0.52 5.78 -4.41
C SER A 101 0.89 7.23 -4.05
N LYS A 102 1.33 7.97 -5.07
CA LYS A 102 1.69 9.38 -4.95
C LYS A 102 0.42 10.22 -5.04
N ILE A 103 0.11 10.99 -4.00
CA ILE A 103 -0.93 12.02 -4.10
C ILE A 103 -0.29 13.24 -4.77
N THR A 104 -0.42 13.36 -6.09
CA THR A 104 -0.28 14.66 -6.74
C THR A 104 -1.49 15.49 -6.35
N LYS A 105 -1.41 16.25 -5.26
CA LYS A 105 -2.45 17.22 -4.95
C LYS A 105 -2.58 18.14 -6.16
N PRO A 106 -3.74 18.19 -6.85
CA PRO A 106 -3.93 19.20 -7.87
C PRO A 106 -3.74 20.55 -7.18
N LYS A 107 -2.94 21.42 -7.79
CA LYS A 107 -2.77 22.80 -7.34
C LYS A 107 -4.18 23.39 -7.22
N HIS A 108 -4.71 23.48 -6.00
CA HIS A 108 -5.89 24.29 -5.73
C HIS A 108 -5.49 25.71 -6.10
N LYS A 109 -5.70 26.09 -7.36
CA LYS A 109 -6.03 27.47 -7.68
C LYS A 109 -7.30 27.70 -6.89
N THR A 110 -7.19 28.36 -5.76
CA THR A 110 -8.31 28.93 -5.02
C THR A 110 -8.98 29.95 -5.95
N SER A 111 -9.75 29.45 -6.91
CA SER A 111 -10.84 30.21 -7.52
C SER A 111 -11.87 30.31 -6.41
N SER A 112 -12.05 31.53 -5.92
CA SER A 112 -12.98 31.88 -4.86
C SER A 112 -14.40 31.50 -5.26
N LEU A 113 -14.85 30.30 -4.87
CA LEU A 113 -16.24 29.86 -5.01
C LEU A 113 -17.14 30.33 -3.86
N VAL A 114 -16.82 31.49 -3.27
CA VAL A 114 -17.75 32.18 -2.38
C VAL A 114 -17.74 33.68 -2.68
N SER A 115 -18.70 34.10 -3.51
CA SER A 115 -19.17 35.48 -3.57
C SER A 115 -20.03 35.72 -2.32
N VAL A 116 -19.42 36.06 -1.19
CA VAL A 116 -20.18 36.60 -0.05
C VAL A 116 -20.40 38.09 -0.30
N VAL A 117 -21.66 38.41 -0.56
CA VAL A 117 -22.20 39.76 -0.60
C VAL A 117 -22.17 40.33 0.83
N SER A 118 -21.62 41.55 0.96
CA SER A 118 -21.76 42.53 2.05
C SER A 118 -21.35 42.13 3.49
N ASP A 119 -20.35 42.86 3.99
CA ASP A 119 -20.03 43.14 5.39
C ASP A 119 -20.24 42.03 6.42
N THR A 120 -19.22 41.21 6.64
CA THR A 120 -18.80 40.81 8.00
C THR A 120 -17.46 40.09 7.92
N ARG A 121 -16.54 40.49 8.80
CA ARG A 121 -15.17 39.97 8.85
C ARG A 121 -15.18 38.43 8.97
N PRO A 122 -14.21 37.73 8.36
CA PRO A 122 -14.05 36.30 8.57
C PRO A 122 -13.97 35.96 10.07
N TRP A 123 -14.73 34.95 10.50
CA TRP A 123 -14.88 34.55 11.91
C TRP A 123 -13.56 34.20 12.62
N PHE A 124 -12.50 33.92 11.86
CA PHE A 124 -11.17 33.55 12.34
C PHE A 124 -10.24 34.75 12.59
N LEU A 125 -10.68 35.99 12.33
CA LEU A 125 -9.91 37.19 12.67
C LEU A 125 -10.20 37.64 14.10
N PRO A 126 -9.18 37.88 14.94
CA PRO A 126 -9.37 38.45 16.28
C PRO A 126 -10.08 39.81 16.22
N SER A 127 -10.98 40.06 17.16
CA SER A 127 -11.68 41.35 17.24
C SER A 127 -10.70 42.49 17.59
N SER A 128 -10.95 43.67 17.01
CA SER A 128 -10.17 44.90 17.26
C SER A 128 -10.59 45.63 18.55
N THR A 129 -11.60 45.13 19.27
CA THR A 129 -12.06 45.63 20.56
C THR A 129 -11.12 45.16 21.68
N GLY A 130 -9.96 45.82 21.80
CA GLY A 130 -8.96 45.58 22.83
C GLY A 130 -8.91 46.68 23.90
N THR A 131 -8.12 46.43 24.95
CA THR A 131 -7.80 47.41 26.00
C THR A 131 -7.31 48.73 25.40
N PRO A 132 -7.70 49.90 25.96
CA PRO A 132 -7.24 51.21 25.49
C PRO A 132 -5.70 51.26 25.45
N GLY A 133 -5.13 51.56 24.27
CA GLY A 133 -3.67 51.65 24.06
C GLY A 133 -2.99 50.36 23.57
N ALA A 134 -3.72 49.29 23.25
CA ALA A 134 -3.16 48.12 22.55
C ALA A 134 -2.99 48.40 21.04
N GLY A 135 -1.90 47.88 20.45
CA GLY A 135 -1.64 47.99 19.01
C GLY A 135 -2.59 47.14 18.16
N SER A 136 -2.57 47.36 16.84
CA SER A 136 -3.31 46.52 15.89
C SER A 136 -2.76 45.08 15.87
N TRP A 137 -3.63 44.11 15.59
CA TRP A 137 -3.22 42.73 15.36
C TRP A 137 -2.33 42.65 14.13
N LYS A 138 -1.15 42.07 14.28
CA LYS A 138 -0.20 41.82 13.20
C LYS A 138 -0.11 40.31 12.99
N GLU A 139 -0.36 39.86 11.77
CA GLU A 139 -0.26 38.46 11.41
C GLU A 139 1.20 38.01 11.45
N ILE A 140 1.49 36.92 12.16
CA ILE A 140 2.82 36.33 12.22
C ILE A 140 2.93 35.38 11.02
N SER A 141 3.74 35.74 10.03
CA SER A 141 4.14 34.78 9.00
C SER A 141 5.03 33.72 9.64
N GLY A 142 4.44 32.58 10.00
CA GLY A 142 5.15 31.44 10.58
C GLY A 142 6.28 30.97 9.65
N THR A 143 7.40 30.55 10.24
CA THR A 143 8.47 29.86 9.51
C THR A 143 7.88 28.57 8.92
N GLY A 144 7.93 28.45 7.59
CA GLY A 144 7.14 27.51 6.80
C GLY A 144 7.14 26.07 7.34
N THR A 145 6.00 25.67 7.88
CA THR A 145 5.61 24.26 8.05
C THR A 145 4.36 24.09 7.20
N PHE A 146 4.34 23.08 6.31
CA PHE A 146 3.37 22.93 5.21
C PHE A 146 1.91 22.66 5.62
N LEU A 147 1.59 22.75 6.91
CA LEU A 147 0.25 22.70 7.47
C LEU A 147 0.14 23.81 8.52
N ASN A 148 0.02 25.06 8.08
CA ASN A 148 -0.24 26.18 8.99
C ASN A 148 -1.74 26.16 9.35
N TRP A 149 -2.14 25.27 10.24
CA TRP A 149 -3.54 25.15 10.70
C TRP A 149 -3.91 26.22 11.74
N SER A 150 -2.95 27.06 12.11
CA SER A 150 -3.12 28.12 13.10
C SER A 150 -2.76 29.48 12.50
N ASN A 151 -3.76 30.27 12.11
CA ASN A 151 -3.56 31.70 11.88
C ASN A 151 -3.14 32.32 13.23
N SER A 152 -1.87 32.70 13.34
CA SER A 152 -1.30 33.24 14.59
C SER A 152 -1.15 34.75 14.45
N PHE A 153 -1.78 35.50 15.36
CA PHE A 153 -1.72 36.97 15.38
C PHE A 153 -1.05 37.44 16.67
N GLU A 154 -0.13 38.39 16.55
CA GLU A 154 0.51 39.06 17.69
C GLU A 154 0.02 40.51 17.78
N ARG A 155 -0.06 41.05 19.00
CA ARG A 155 -0.23 42.49 19.21
C ARG A 155 0.65 42.94 20.35
N GLU A 156 1.12 44.18 20.27
CA GLU A 156 1.80 44.82 21.38
C GLU A 156 0.76 45.26 22.42
N LEU A 157 1.01 44.89 23.68
CA LEU A 157 0.22 45.34 24.83
C LEU A 157 0.98 46.47 25.56
N PRO A 158 0.28 47.52 26.04
CA PRO A 158 0.92 48.56 26.81
C PRO A 158 1.53 47.96 28.09
N SER A 159 2.77 48.32 28.39
CA SER A 159 3.42 47.91 29.64
C SER A 159 2.69 48.50 30.83
N LYS A 160 2.30 47.67 31.81
CA LYS A 160 1.80 48.17 33.09
C LYS A 160 2.92 48.95 33.80
N PRO A 161 2.64 50.12 34.40
CA PRO A 161 3.65 50.80 35.21
C PRO A 161 4.08 49.87 36.36
N ASN A 162 5.40 49.70 36.53
CA ASN A 162 6.11 48.85 37.53
C ASN A 162 6.46 47.38 37.19
N GLN A 163 6.46 46.94 35.93
CA GLN A 163 7.06 45.64 35.59
C GLN A 163 8.47 45.74 34.97
N VAL A 164 9.48 45.35 35.75
CA VAL A 164 10.87 45.14 35.30
C VAL A 164 10.93 43.88 34.42
N LYS A 165 11.38 44.02 33.16
CA LYS A 165 11.48 42.90 32.20
C LYS A 165 12.61 41.94 32.59
N LYS A 166 12.28 40.78 33.17
CA LYS A 166 13.24 39.66 33.35
C LYS A 166 13.20 38.79 32.10
N GLY A 167 14.16 38.99 31.19
CA GLY A 167 14.26 38.24 29.95
C GLY A 167 14.66 36.79 30.17
N LYS A 168 13.97 35.87 29.47
CA LYS A 168 14.44 34.57 28.93
C LYS A 168 13.26 33.83 28.29
N THR A 169 12.93 34.11 27.03
CA THR A 169 12.14 33.19 26.20
C THR A 169 13.12 32.36 25.37
N ARG A 170 13.22 31.07 25.69
CA ARG A 170 14.03 30.11 24.95
C ARG A 170 13.35 29.84 23.60
N ARG A 171 13.99 30.22 22.50
CA ARG A 171 13.57 29.88 21.14
C ARG A 171 14.09 28.49 20.79
N TRP A 172 13.20 27.50 20.75
CA TRP A 172 13.48 26.18 20.20
C TRP A 172 13.16 26.19 18.70
N SER A 173 14.19 26.18 17.85
CA SER A 173 14.27 25.32 16.65
C SER A 173 15.46 25.73 15.78
N LEU A 174 16.25 24.73 15.44
CA LEU A 174 17.46 24.78 14.63
C LEU A 174 17.13 25.09 13.17
N ARG A 175 17.86 26.04 12.58
CA ARG A 175 17.86 26.34 11.16
C ARG A 175 18.82 25.34 10.48
N SER A 176 18.32 24.44 9.63
CA SER A 176 19.15 23.74 8.65
C SER A 176 19.20 24.54 7.34
N PRO A 177 20.38 24.78 6.75
CA PRO A 177 20.50 25.42 5.45
C PRO A 177 20.47 24.36 4.34
N SER A 178 19.28 23.95 3.92
CA SER A 178 19.06 23.19 2.67
C SER A 178 17.63 23.42 2.15
N ALA A 179 17.28 24.69 2.00
CA ALA A 179 15.99 25.15 1.49
C ALA A 179 15.98 25.30 -0.05
N GLN A 180 16.63 24.38 -0.77
CA GLN A 180 16.54 24.27 -2.23
C GLN A 180 16.47 22.78 -2.58
N GLN A 181 15.40 22.39 -3.27
CA GLN A 181 14.97 21.02 -3.63
C GLN A 181 14.22 20.28 -2.52
N ASN A 182 12.89 20.32 -2.56
CA ASN A 182 12.02 19.15 -2.38
C ASN A 182 10.56 19.56 -2.62
N LEU A 183 10.06 19.22 -3.80
CA LEU A 183 8.65 18.93 -4.01
C LEU A 183 8.34 17.75 -3.08
N MET A 184 7.85 18.00 -1.87
CA MET A 184 7.54 16.94 -0.91
C MET A 184 6.35 16.12 -1.43
N GLU A 185 6.65 15.03 -2.12
CA GLU A 185 5.73 13.95 -2.46
C GLU A 185 5.29 13.28 -1.15
N CYS A 186 4.07 13.57 -0.68
CA CYS A 186 3.46 12.81 0.41
C CYS A 186 2.84 11.55 -0.22
N SER A 187 3.57 10.44 -0.21
CA SER A 187 3.02 9.12 -0.55
C SER A 187 2.09 8.69 0.58
N HIS A 188 0.82 8.47 0.27
CA HIS A 188 -0.10 7.82 1.22
C HIS A 188 -0.26 6.39 0.76
N ASN A 189 0.07 5.45 1.62
CA ASN A 189 -0.15 4.04 1.36
C ASN A 189 -1.66 3.78 1.30
N LYS A 190 -2.18 3.38 0.14
CA LYS A 190 -3.59 3.01 -0.06
C LYS A 190 -3.80 1.50 0.00
N PHE A 191 -2.74 0.71 0.14
CA PHE A 191 -2.84 -0.73 0.17
C PHE A 191 -3.55 -1.28 1.44
N PRO A 192 -3.29 -0.80 2.67
CA PRO A 192 -3.85 -1.37 3.89
C PRO A 192 -5.37 -1.56 3.86
N MET A 193 -6.12 -0.59 3.31
CA MET A 193 -7.58 -0.69 3.20
C MET A 193 -8.07 -1.84 2.30
N TYR A 194 -7.22 -2.37 1.42
CA TYR A 194 -7.53 -3.50 0.53
C TYR A 194 -6.76 -4.77 0.88
N ALA A 195 -5.83 -4.74 1.85
CA ALA A 195 -4.91 -5.83 2.15
C ALA A 195 -5.64 -7.16 2.41
N ALA A 196 -6.74 -7.12 3.18
CA ALA A 196 -7.54 -8.31 3.45
C ALA A 196 -8.18 -8.91 2.18
N ALA A 197 -8.62 -8.07 1.23
CA ALA A 197 -9.21 -8.53 -0.03
C ALA A 197 -8.16 -9.15 -0.98
N PHE A 198 -6.92 -8.68 -0.92
CA PHE A 198 -5.80 -9.30 -1.63
C PHE A 198 -5.42 -10.66 -1.02
N MET A 199 -5.31 -10.73 0.31
CA MET A 199 -4.65 -11.85 0.96
C MET A 199 -5.59 -12.98 1.39
N LEU A 200 -6.74 -12.68 2.01
CA LEU A 200 -7.55 -13.72 2.65
C LEU A 200 -8.14 -14.74 1.65
N PRO A 201 -8.77 -14.33 0.52
CA PRO A 201 -9.29 -15.30 -0.44
C PRO A 201 -8.17 -16.09 -1.14
N ALA A 202 -7.01 -15.47 -1.32
CA ALA A 202 -5.82 -16.12 -1.85
C ALA A 202 -5.32 -17.25 -0.93
N MET A 203 -5.43 -17.09 0.40
CA MET A 203 -5.01 -18.11 1.38
C MET A 203 -6.07 -19.20 1.63
N GLU A 204 -7.33 -19.05 1.20
CA GLU A 204 -8.40 -20.01 1.54
C GLU A 204 -8.47 -21.24 0.61
N GLY A 205 -7.81 -21.17 -0.56
CA GLY A 205 -7.94 -22.16 -1.62
C GLY A 205 -6.70 -23.02 -1.89
N TYR A 206 -5.56 -22.72 -1.26
CA TYR A 206 -4.25 -23.22 -1.72
C TYR A 206 -4.06 -24.73 -1.52
N ASP A 207 -4.69 -25.30 -0.49
CA ASP A 207 -4.57 -26.70 -0.09
C ASP A 207 -5.58 -27.63 -0.79
N LYS A 208 -6.59 -27.06 -1.46
CA LYS A 208 -7.68 -27.81 -2.08
C LYS A 208 -7.27 -28.35 -3.45
N LYS A 209 -7.14 -29.68 -3.56
CA LYS A 209 -6.99 -30.36 -4.87
C LYS A 209 -8.29 -30.28 -5.66
N ARG A 210 -8.24 -29.67 -6.84
CA ARG A 210 -9.36 -29.56 -7.78
C ARG A 210 -8.99 -30.22 -9.10
N HIS A 211 -9.97 -30.49 -9.95
CA HIS A 211 -9.71 -31.03 -11.28
C HIS A 211 -8.76 -30.09 -12.05
N GLY A 212 -7.53 -30.54 -12.29
CA GLY A 212 -6.52 -29.76 -13.02
C GLY A 212 -5.77 -28.70 -12.20
N VAL A 213 -6.00 -28.59 -10.88
CA VAL A 213 -5.28 -27.65 -9.99
C VAL A 213 -4.76 -28.40 -8.76
N ASP A 214 -3.44 -28.50 -8.64
CA ASP A 214 -2.75 -29.12 -7.50
C ASP A 214 -1.52 -28.27 -7.11
N LEU A 215 -1.76 -27.18 -6.36
CA LEU A 215 -0.73 -26.19 -6.01
C LEU A 215 0.38 -26.79 -5.12
N LEU A 216 0.02 -27.69 -4.21
CA LEU A 216 0.97 -28.35 -3.29
C LEU A 216 1.79 -29.46 -3.94
N GLY A 217 1.44 -29.85 -5.17
CA GLY A 217 2.10 -30.93 -5.89
C GLY A 217 2.62 -30.43 -7.22
N ARG A 218 1.92 -30.78 -8.31
CA ARG A 218 2.36 -30.53 -9.68
C ARG A 218 2.53 -29.03 -9.99
N ASP A 219 1.70 -28.18 -9.43
CA ASP A 219 1.62 -26.77 -9.78
C ASP A 219 2.38 -25.89 -8.75
N PHE A 220 3.46 -26.42 -8.17
CA PHE A 220 4.27 -25.78 -7.11
C PHE A 220 4.86 -24.41 -7.49
N ILE A 221 5.08 -24.15 -8.79
CA ILE A 221 5.54 -22.83 -9.26
C ILE A 221 4.47 -21.77 -8.96
N VAL A 222 3.19 -22.12 -9.14
CA VAL A 222 2.07 -21.23 -8.81
C VAL A 222 1.99 -21.03 -7.29
N LEU A 223 2.24 -22.07 -6.49
CA LEU A 223 2.31 -21.94 -5.03
C LEU A 223 3.43 -21.01 -4.58
N GLY A 224 4.65 -21.15 -5.13
CA GLY A 224 5.76 -20.26 -4.80
C GLY A 224 5.47 -18.80 -5.17
N LYS A 225 4.88 -18.57 -6.36
CA LYS A 225 4.40 -17.24 -6.78
C LYS A 225 3.30 -16.69 -5.86
N LEU A 226 2.39 -17.54 -5.40
CA LEU A 226 1.31 -17.16 -4.48
C LEU A 226 1.88 -16.70 -3.14
N ILE A 227 2.81 -17.47 -2.57
CA ILE A 227 3.48 -17.13 -1.31
C ILE A 227 4.31 -15.85 -1.46
N TYR A 228 5.02 -15.69 -2.58
CA TYR A 228 5.75 -14.46 -2.89
C TYR A 228 4.80 -13.24 -2.95
N MET A 229 3.68 -13.35 -3.67
CA MET A 229 2.66 -12.29 -3.74
C MET A 229 2.12 -11.93 -2.35
N LEU A 230 1.84 -12.92 -1.49
CA LEU A 230 1.41 -12.70 -0.10
C LEU A 230 2.49 -11.99 0.72
N GLY A 231 3.78 -12.33 0.54
CA GLY A 231 4.90 -11.63 1.16
C GLY A 231 4.98 -10.16 0.72
N VAL A 232 4.82 -9.89 -0.57
CA VAL A 232 4.76 -8.51 -1.10
C VAL A 232 3.57 -7.76 -0.52
N CYS A 233 2.38 -8.36 -0.47
CA CYS A 233 1.21 -7.76 0.17
C CYS A 233 1.46 -7.42 1.64
N MET A 234 2.09 -8.33 2.40
CA MET A 234 2.47 -8.09 3.79
C MET A 234 3.42 -6.89 3.91
N LYS A 235 4.45 -6.83 3.05
CA LYS A 235 5.37 -5.68 2.99
C LYS A 235 4.64 -4.38 2.61
N SER A 236 3.70 -4.43 1.67
CA SER A 236 2.86 -3.30 1.28
C SER A 236 1.94 -2.83 2.40
N ALA A 237 1.63 -3.67 3.40
CA ALA A 237 0.86 -3.32 4.59
C ALA A 237 1.75 -2.91 5.79
N ALA A 238 3.07 -2.78 5.62
CA ALA A 238 3.99 -2.54 6.72
C ALA A 238 3.64 -1.29 7.56
N MET A 239 3.84 -1.40 8.87
CA MET A 239 3.57 -0.33 9.87
C MET A 239 2.11 0.11 10.00
N HIS A 240 1.18 -0.60 9.37
CA HIS A 240 -0.26 -0.42 9.52
C HIS A 240 -0.89 -1.52 10.38
N PRO A 241 -1.98 -1.25 11.11
CA PRO A 241 -2.62 -2.24 11.98
C PRO A 241 -3.16 -3.45 11.22
N GLU A 242 -3.49 -3.30 9.94
CA GLU A 242 -3.95 -4.39 9.08
C GLU A 242 -2.89 -5.50 8.94
N ALA A 243 -1.59 -5.18 8.96
CA ALA A 243 -0.53 -6.18 8.96
C ALA A 243 -0.57 -7.08 10.20
N SER A 244 -0.84 -6.51 11.38
CA SER A 244 -0.99 -7.27 12.63
C SER A 244 -2.17 -8.23 12.60
N VAL A 245 -3.25 -7.88 11.89
CA VAL A 245 -4.44 -8.74 11.74
C VAL A 245 -4.20 -9.87 10.74
N LEU A 246 -3.45 -9.61 9.66
CA LEU A 246 -3.22 -10.59 8.58
C LEU A 246 -2.05 -11.53 8.87
N ALA A 247 -1.10 -11.14 9.71
CA ALA A 247 0.09 -11.93 10.00
C ALA A 247 -0.21 -13.33 10.59
N PRO A 248 -1.13 -13.52 11.55
CA PRO A 248 -1.45 -14.84 12.06
C PRO A 248 -1.93 -15.82 10.98
N SER A 249 -2.86 -15.39 10.11
CA SER A 249 -3.37 -16.24 9.03
C SER A 249 -2.30 -16.62 8.00
N LEU A 250 -1.42 -15.68 7.66
CA LEU A 250 -0.29 -15.98 6.78
C LEU A 250 0.70 -16.94 7.46
N LEU A 251 1.01 -16.73 8.75
CA LEU A 251 1.86 -17.63 9.52
C LEU A 251 1.30 -19.04 9.57
N ASP A 252 0.00 -19.21 9.79
CA ASP A 252 -0.62 -20.54 9.83
C ASP A 252 -0.51 -21.27 8.48
N MET A 253 -0.68 -20.56 7.36
CA MET A 253 -0.44 -21.11 6.02
C MET A 253 1.03 -21.51 5.85
N LEU A 254 1.98 -20.63 6.18
CA LEU A 254 3.41 -20.90 6.02
C LEU A 254 3.89 -22.06 6.90
N ARG A 255 3.31 -22.20 8.10
CA ARG A 255 3.59 -23.27 9.08
C ARG A 255 3.08 -24.64 8.65
N SER A 256 2.18 -24.70 7.67
CA SER A 256 1.73 -25.98 7.12
C SER A 256 2.94 -26.79 6.66
N ARG A 257 3.01 -28.05 7.09
CA ARG A 257 4.14 -28.94 6.78
C ARG A 257 4.36 -29.08 5.28
N GLU A 258 3.26 -29.10 4.52
CA GLU A 258 3.27 -29.23 3.06
C GLU A 258 3.87 -27.99 2.39
N VAL A 259 3.91 -26.85 3.08
CA VAL A 259 4.44 -25.58 2.58
C VAL A 259 5.88 -25.34 3.06
N CYS A 260 6.13 -25.39 4.38
CA CYS A 260 7.47 -25.12 4.93
C CYS A 260 8.51 -26.20 4.62
N HIS A 261 8.11 -27.47 4.54
CA HIS A 261 9.02 -28.57 4.18
C HIS A 261 8.73 -29.10 2.77
N HIS A 262 8.30 -28.20 1.88
CA HIS A 262 7.99 -28.55 0.50
C HIS A 262 9.23 -29.12 -0.21
N GLN A 263 9.04 -30.10 -1.09
CA GLN A 263 10.14 -30.78 -1.79
C GLN A 263 10.98 -29.82 -2.63
N GLU A 264 10.30 -28.87 -3.29
CA GLU A 264 10.92 -27.87 -4.16
C GLU A 264 11.48 -26.68 -3.39
N ALA A 265 12.77 -26.39 -3.58
CA ALA A 265 13.48 -25.27 -2.95
C ALA A 265 12.83 -23.91 -3.27
N TYR A 266 12.28 -23.76 -4.48
CA TYR A 266 11.58 -22.54 -4.90
C TYR A 266 10.46 -22.14 -3.91
N VAL A 267 9.69 -23.12 -3.42
CA VAL A 267 8.61 -22.88 -2.46
C VAL A 267 9.20 -22.54 -1.09
N ARG A 268 10.22 -23.27 -0.62
CA ARG A 268 10.87 -23.01 0.68
C ARG A 268 11.49 -21.60 0.75
N ARG A 269 12.12 -21.15 -0.33
CA ARG A 269 12.64 -19.77 -0.47
C ARG A 269 11.52 -18.72 -0.43
N ALA A 270 10.39 -18.99 -1.09
CA ALA A 270 9.23 -18.10 -1.03
C ALA A 270 8.67 -18.02 0.40
N VAL A 271 8.65 -19.14 1.14
CA VAL A 271 8.24 -19.17 2.56
C VAL A 271 9.16 -18.32 3.42
N LEU A 272 10.48 -18.45 3.27
CA LEU A 272 11.45 -17.62 4.00
C LEU A 272 11.27 -16.13 3.68
N PHE A 273 11.06 -15.80 2.41
CA PHE A 273 10.78 -14.44 1.98
C PHE A 273 9.51 -13.89 2.65
N ALA A 274 8.40 -14.63 2.62
CA ALA A 274 7.15 -14.21 3.23
C ALA A 274 7.26 -14.08 4.75
N ALA A 275 7.98 -15.00 5.41
CA ALA A 275 8.28 -14.94 6.84
C ALA A 275 9.10 -13.67 7.19
N ALA A 276 10.12 -13.35 6.40
CA ALA A 276 10.88 -12.11 6.56
C ALA A 276 10.01 -10.86 6.35
N CYS A 277 9.09 -10.88 5.38
CA CYS A 277 8.13 -9.79 5.18
C CYS A 277 7.22 -9.59 6.39
N ILE A 278 6.77 -10.65 7.06
CA ILE A 278 6.00 -10.55 8.31
C ILE A 278 6.83 -9.84 9.39
N LEU A 279 8.09 -10.24 9.60
CA LEU A 279 8.96 -9.64 10.62
C LEU A 279 9.16 -8.14 10.39
N VAL A 280 9.30 -7.72 9.13
CA VAL A 280 9.49 -6.31 8.75
C VAL A 280 8.18 -5.51 8.82
N ALA A 281 7.04 -6.13 8.49
CA ALA A 281 5.76 -5.43 8.39
C ALA A 281 5.13 -5.14 9.76
N LEU A 282 5.34 -6.02 10.74
CA LEU A 282 4.76 -5.88 12.07
C LEU A 282 5.32 -4.67 12.82
N HIS A 283 4.41 -3.90 13.44
CA HIS A 283 4.82 -2.76 14.25
C HIS A 283 5.55 -3.22 15.52
N PRO A 284 6.72 -2.66 15.89
CA PRO A 284 7.51 -3.11 17.05
C PRO A 284 6.74 -3.07 18.38
N ALA A 285 5.81 -2.13 18.54
CA ALA A 285 4.95 -2.05 19.72
C ALA A 285 3.98 -3.24 19.82
N TYR A 286 3.45 -3.72 18.68
CA TYR A 286 2.58 -4.89 18.64
C TYR A 286 3.35 -6.17 18.97
N VAL A 287 4.59 -6.30 18.46
CA VAL A 287 5.47 -7.42 18.81
C VAL A 287 5.78 -7.40 20.32
N SER A 288 6.10 -6.22 20.87
CA SER A 288 6.40 -6.06 22.29
C SER A 288 5.19 -6.40 23.17
N SER A 289 3.99 -5.89 22.82
CA SER A 289 2.77 -6.19 23.56
C SER A 289 2.42 -7.67 23.47
N ALA A 290 2.55 -8.29 22.29
CA ALA A 290 2.29 -9.71 22.13
C ALA A 290 3.17 -10.60 23.01
N LEU A 291 4.46 -10.26 23.14
CA LEU A 291 5.42 -10.99 23.99
C LEU A 291 5.18 -10.77 25.49
N LEU A 292 4.72 -9.58 25.89
CA LEU A 292 4.50 -9.22 27.30
C LEU A 292 3.11 -9.61 27.82
N GLU A 293 2.07 -9.37 27.00
CA GLU A 293 0.66 -9.57 27.35
C GLU A 293 0.18 -10.98 27.02
N GLY A 294 1.01 -11.80 26.36
CA GLY A 294 0.75 -13.22 26.14
C GLY A 294 -0.20 -13.50 24.97
N ASN A 295 -0.07 -12.80 23.84
CA ASN A 295 -0.72 -13.27 22.61
C ASN A 295 0.04 -14.50 22.10
N VAL A 296 -0.47 -15.67 22.47
CA VAL A 296 0.17 -16.98 22.23
C VAL A 296 0.30 -17.29 20.75
N GLU A 297 -0.63 -16.83 19.92
CA GLU A 297 -0.66 -17.16 18.48
C GLU A 297 0.52 -16.51 17.75
N ILE A 298 0.68 -15.19 17.89
CA ILE A 298 1.75 -14.47 17.21
C ILE A 298 3.13 -14.77 17.82
N SER A 299 3.23 -14.93 19.14
CA SER A 299 4.51 -15.28 19.80
C SER A 299 5.00 -16.67 19.37
N ASN A 300 4.11 -17.66 19.30
CA ASN A 300 4.44 -18.97 18.74
C ASN A 300 4.81 -18.88 17.25
N GLY A 301 4.12 -18.04 16.48
CA GLY A 301 4.43 -17.83 15.07
C GLY A 301 5.82 -17.21 14.85
N LEU A 302 6.21 -16.24 15.68
CA LEU A 302 7.54 -15.62 15.62
C LEU A 302 8.65 -16.58 16.04
N GLU A 303 8.42 -17.37 17.10
CA GLU A 303 9.39 -18.41 17.50
C GLU A 303 9.48 -19.52 16.44
N TRP A 304 8.38 -19.84 15.77
CA TRP A 304 8.40 -20.73 14.61
C TRP A 304 9.27 -20.16 13.48
N ILE A 305 9.13 -18.88 13.10
CA ILE A 305 9.98 -18.27 12.07
C ILE A 305 11.46 -18.44 12.44
N ARG A 306 11.80 -18.15 13.70
CA ARG A 306 13.18 -18.27 14.20
C ARG A 306 13.70 -19.71 14.09
N THR A 307 12.94 -20.69 14.58
CA THR A 307 13.36 -22.10 14.58
C THR A 307 13.40 -22.69 13.19
N TYR A 308 12.42 -22.37 12.33
CA TYR A 308 12.39 -22.78 10.93
C TYR A 308 13.56 -22.21 10.13
N ALA A 309 13.86 -20.91 10.28
CA ALA A 309 14.99 -20.30 9.58
C ALA A 309 16.35 -20.90 9.99
N LEU A 310 16.51 -21.28 11.27
CA LEU A 310 17.71 -21.99 11.73
C LEU A 310 17.79 -23.40 11.15
N ASP A 311 16.68 -24.14 11.14
CA ASP A 311 16.64 -25.50 10.58
C ASP A 311 16.96 -25.51 9.08
N VAL A 312 16.42 -24.55 8.32
CA VAL A 312 16.72 -24.38 6.90
C VAL A 312 18.20 -24.04 6.69
N ALA A 313 18.75 -23.11 7.47
CA ALA A 313 20.16 -22.73 7.34
C ALA A 313 21.14 -23.89 7.64
N ASP A 314 20.77 -24.79 8.56
CA ASP A 314 21.62 -25.91 8.97
C ASP A 314 21.43 -27.17 8.10
N SER A 315 20.21 -27.43 7.63
CA SER A 315 19.81 -28.74 7.09
C SER A 315 19.28 -28.73 5.66
N ASP A 316 19.06 -27.57 5.03
CA ASP A 316 18.47 -27.52 3.68
C ASP A 316 19.42 -28.09 2.61
N THR A 317 18.82 -28.82 1.68
CA THR A 317 19.48 -29.40 0.51
C THR A 317 20.00 -28.35 -0.47
N ASP A 318 19.33 -27.19 -0.55
CA ASP A 318 19.66 -26.08 -1.43
C ASP A 318 20.45 -25.02 -0.65
N LYS A 319 21.63 -24.67 -1.16
CA LYS A 319 22.55 -23.73 -0.49
C LYS A 319 22.17 -22.26 -0.68
N GLU A 320 21.21 -21.96 -1.57
CA GLU A 320 20.68 -20.61 -1.76
C GLU A 320 19.49 -20.30 -0.84
N CYS A 321 18.96 -21.29 -0.13
CA CYS A 321 17.93 -21.14 0.90
C CYS A 321 18.50 -20.48 2.16
#